data_AF-A0A7Y4SSE3-F1
#
_entry.id   AF-A0A7Y4SSE3-F1
#
_cell.length_a   1.000
_cell.length_b   1.000
_cell.length_c   1.000
_cell.angle_alpha   90.00
_cell.angle_beta   90.00
_cell.angle_gamma   90.00
#
_symmetry.space_group_name_H-M   'P 1'
#
loop_
_entity.id
_entity.type
_entity.pdbx_description
1 polymer ?
#
loop_
_entity_poly.entity_id
_entity_poly.type
_entity_poly.pdbx_seq_one_letter_code
_entity_poly.pdbx_strand_id
1 'polypeptide(L)'
;MQSPPNRSVPVKLVAGFALRFALVYGLLVLAWPTLRPVYRQLYCALGNVLFSGGEGSARFRPLEAGPDGSLADLDIQIVLTKRGHPPVTARMGNSSRLIGYMPMVSLIALVLATPLAWKRRRRALLLGLLLVTAFVGARMAIPIQRDFSRADALQIHHPGAFARWLLDITERAFLKAPASFFVVPIFIWILVTFRRQDGLLDGSQDSRKS
;
A
#
# COMPACT_ATOMS: atom_id res chain seq x y z
N MET A 1 45.83 -18.35 -3.47
CA MET A 1 44.59 -17.61 -3.15
C MET A 1 44.38 -16.56 -4.23
N GLN A 2 43.42 -16.76 -5.14
CA GLN A 2 43.07 -15.75 -6.15
C GLN A 2 41.97 -14.87 -5.57
N SER A 3 42.19 -13.55 -5.54
CA SER A 3 41.17 -12.59 -5.11
C SER A 3 39.96 -12.65 -6.05
N PRO A 4 38.72 -12.72 -5.54
CA PRO A 4 37.54 -12.76 -6.39
C PRO A 4 37.47 -11.48 -7.25
N PRO A 5 37.12 -11.60 -8.55
CA PRO A 5 37.03 -10.45 -9.43
C PRO A 5 35.98 -9.46 -8.91
N ASN A 6 36.40 -8.21 -8.74
CA ASN A 6 35.54 -7.11 -8.32
C ASN A 6 34.54 -6.78 -9.44
N ARG A 7 33.31 -7.29 -9.36
CA ARG A 7 32.22 -6.94 -10.28
C ARG A 7 31.67 -5.58 -9.90
N SER A 8 32.21 -4.52 -10.49
CA SER A 8 31.63 -3.18 -10.36
C SER A 8 30.24 -3.17 -11.01
N VAL A 9 29.22 -2.79 -10.23
CA VAL A 9 27.88 -2.54 -10.78
C VAL A 9 28.01 -1.39 -11.78
N PRO A 10 27.50 -1.53 -13.02
CA PRO A 10 27.59 -0.46 -14.01
C PRO A 10 26.78 0.75 -13.53
N VAL A 11 27.48 1.77 -13.02
CA VAL A 11 26.90 3.01 -12.46
C VAL A 11 25.87 3.63 -13.41
N LYS A 12 26.10 3.54 -14.72
CA LYS A 12 25.19 4.03 -15.77
C LYS A 12 23.79 3.39 -15.70
N LEU A 13 23.69 2.10 -15.38
CA LEU A 13 22.39 1.40 -15.27
C LEU A 13 21.63 1.86 -14.03
N VAL A 14 22.33 2.02 -12.90
CA VAL A 14 21.73 2.48 -11.64
C VAL A 14 21.24 3.92 -11.79
N ALA A 15 22.06 4.82 -12.34
CA ALA A 15 21.69 6.20 -12.59
C ALA A 15 20.50 6.31 -13.56
N GLY A 16 20.49 5.52 -14.64
CA GLY A 16 19.39 5.47 -15.59
C GLY A 16 18.07 4.97 -14.97
N PHE A 17 18.13 3.96 -14.10
CA PHE A 17 16.96 3.49 -13.34
C PHE A 17 16.43 4.58 -12.40
N ALA A 18 17.31 5.18 -11.60
CA ALA A 18 16.94 6.22 -10.63
C ALA A 18 16.29 7.44 -11.31
N LEU A 19 16.85 7.89 -12.44
CA LEU A 19 16.29 9.00 -13.21
C LEU A 19 14.89 8.67 -13.75
N ARG A 20 14.71 7.47 -14.33
CA ARG A 20 13.39 7.03 -14.84
C ARG A 20 12.36 6.93 -13.71
N PHE A 21 12.76 6.37 -12.57
CA PHE A 21 11.91 6.29 -11.39
C PHE A 21 11.48 7.69 -10.94
N ALA A 22 12.42 8.63 -10.79
CA ALA A 22 12.14 10.00 -10.35
C ALA A 22 11.19 10.72 -11.32
N LEU A 23 11.38 10.57 -12.63
CA LEU A 23 10.51 11.16 -13.65
C LEU A 23 9.09 10.58 -13.60
N VAL A 24 8.95 9.25 -13.61
CA VAL A 24 7.63 8.60 -13.59
C VAL A 24 6.90 8.89 -12.28
N TYR A 25 7.61 8.79 -11.15
CA TYR A 25 7.06 9.09 -9.83
C TYR A 25 6.61 10.56 -9.74
N GLY A 26 7.46 11.50 -10.16
CA GLY A 26 7.15 12.93 -10.18
C GLY A 26 5.93 13.25 -11.01
N LEU A 27 5.83 12.70 -12.23
CA LEU A 27 4.66 12.87 -13.11
C LEU A 27 3.37 12.36 -12.47
N LEU A 28 3.39 11.17 -11.87
CA LEU A 28 2.22 10.61 -11.21
C LEU A 28 1.82 11.39 -9.95
N VAL A 29 2.78 11.90 -9.18
CA VAL A 29 2.48 12.78 -8.03
C VAL A 29 1.88 14.10 -8.50
N LEU A 30 2.39 14.68 -9.57
CA LEU A 30 1.85 15.92 -10.16
C LEU A 30 0.44 15.72 -10.75
N ALA A 31 0.12 14.51 -11.23
CA ALA A 31 -1.22 14.17 -11.71
C ALA A 31 -2.27 13.99 -10.58
N TRP A 32 -1.86 14.06 -9.31
CA TRP A 32 -2.76 13.84 -8.17
C TRP A 32 -4.01 14.73 -8.17
N PRO A 33 -3.95 16.06 -8.40
CA PRO A 33 -5.14 16.90 -8.34
C PRO A 33 -6.24 16.45 -9.31
N THR A 34 -5.85 15.99 -10.50
CA THR A 34 -6.75 15.47 -11.54
C THR A 34 -7.28 14.08 -11.19
N LEU A 35 -6.43 13.21 -10.62
CA LEU A 35 -6.80 11.83 -10.28
C LEU A 35 -7.55 11.69 -8.95
N ARG A 36 -7.43 12.68 -8.06
CA ARG A 36 -8.04 12.70 -6.73
C ARG A 36 -9.52 12.31 -6.70
N PRO A 37 -10.44 12.92 -7.49
CA PRO A 37 -11.86 12.60 -7.40
C PRO A 37 -12.16 11.13 -7.72
N VAL A 38 -11.53 10.59 -8.77
CA VAL A 38 -11.70 9.19 -9.20
C VAL A 38 -11.11 8.25 -8.16
N TYR A 39 -9.89 8.54 -7.71
CA TYR A 39 -9.20 7.70 -6.74
C TYR A 39 -9.94 7.64 -5.40
N ARG A 40 -10.47 8.78 -4.93
CA ARG A 40 -11.28 8.89 -3.71
C ARG A 40 -12.51 7.99 -3.78
N GLN A 41 -13.22 7.98 -4.91
CA GLN A 41 -14.39 7.12 -5.11
C GLN A 41 -14.00 5.63 -5.07
N LEU A 42 -12.93 5.26 -5.78
CA LEU A 42 -12.42 3.88 -5.77
C LEU A 42 -12.02 3.44 -4.36
N TYR A 43 -11.32 4.30 -3.62
CA TYR A 43 -10.92 4.04 -2.25
C TYR A 43 -12.13 3.81 -1.33
N CYS A 44 -13.15 4.67 -1.41
CA CYS A 44 -14.40 4.48 -0.68
C CYS A 44 -15.12 3.18 -1.07
N ALA A 45 -15.23 2.89 -2.37
CA ALA A 45 -15.91 1.69 -2.86
C ALA A 45 -15.23 0.42 -2.33
N LEU A 46 -13.90 0.32 -2.45
CA LEU A 46 -13.13 -0.81 -1.94
C LEU A 46 -13.24 -0.93 -0.42
N GLY A 47 -13.13 0.18 0.32
CA GLY A 47 -13.31 0.19 1.77
C GLY A 47 -14.70 -0.28 2.19
N ASN A 48 -15.75 0.20 1.53
CA ASN A 48 -17.12 -0.23 1.80
C ASN A 48 -17.34 -1.71 1.49
N VAL A 49 -16.73 -2.26 0.43
CA VAL A 49 -16.79 -3.69 0.14
C VAL A 49 -16.07 -4.51 1.22
N LEU A 50 -14.86 -4.10 1.60
CA LEU A 50 -14.03 -4.86 2.55
C LEU A 50 -14.53 -4.78 4.00
N PHE A 51 -15.19 -3.69 4.38
CA PHE A 51 -15.58 -3.42 5.77
C PHE A 51 -17.10 -3.26 5.98
N SER A 52 -17.91 -3.76 5.04
CA SER A 52 -19.35 -3.92 5.25
C SER A 52 -19.67 -5.31 5.81
N GLY A 53 -20.33 -5.37 6.97
CA GLY A 53 -20.79 -6.63 7.56
C GLY A 53 -20.51 -6.73 9.05
N GLY A 54 -20.90 -7.85 9.66
CA GLY A 54 -20.67 -8.14 11.08
C GLY A 54 -21.52 -7.34 12.07
N GLU A 55 -21.11 -7.39 13.34
CA GLU A 55 -21.71 -6.66 14.47
C GLU A 55 -21.38 -5.16 14.46
N GLY A 56 -20.30 -4.79 13.77
CA GLY A 56 -19.90 -3.42 13.53
C GLY A 56 -19.53 -3.21 12.07
N SER A 57 -20.00 -2.11 11.48
CA SER A 57 -19.69 -1.77 10.08
C SER A 57 -18.89 -0.48 9.99
N ALA A 58 -17.97 -0.40 9.03
CA ALA A 58 -17.30 0.84 8.67
C ALA A 58 -17.80 1.33 7.30
N ARG A 59 -18.25 2.59 7.24
CA ARG A 59 -18.65 3.24 5.99
C ARG A 59 -17.67 4.34 5.62
N PHE A 60 -17.07 4.21 4.45
CA PHE A 60 -16.14 5.16 3.86
C PHE A 60 -16.93 6.15 3.00
N ARG A 61 -16.74 7.44 3.28
CA ARG A 61 -17.37 8.53 2.56
C ARG A 61 -16.32 9.57 2.17
N PRO A 62 -16.46 10.21 0.99
CA PRO A 62 -15.71 11.41 0.70
C PRO A 62 -15.91 12.46 1.79
N LEU A 63 -14.83 13.03 2.30
CA LEU A 63 -14.90 14.21 3.15
C LEU A 63 -14.85 15.45 2.25
N GLU A 64 -15.82 16.34 2.41
CA GLU A 64 -15.79 17.66 1.80
C GLU A 64 -14.86 18.56 2.61
N ALA A 65 -14.11 19.42 1.94
CA ALA A 65 -13.24 20.36 2.62
C ALA A 65 -14.11 21.28 3.50
N GLY A 66 -13.87 21.25 4.80
CA GLY A 66 -14.54 22.16 5.73
C GLY A 66 -14.16 23.62 5.44
N PRO A 67 -15.00 24.59 5.83
CA PRO A 67 -14.77 26.01 5.58
C PRO A 67 -13.42 26.52 6.12
N ASP A 68 -12.90 25.88 7.17
CA ASP A 68 -11.69 26.32 7.87
C ASP A 68 -10.39 25.83 7.21
N GLY A 69 -10.45 24.99 6.17
CA GLY A 69 -9.26 24.47 5.48
C GLY A 69 -8.31 23.61 6.33
N SER A 70 -8.56 23.46 7.63
CA SER A 70 -7.67 22.85 8.62
C SER A 70 -7.48 21.33 8.47
N LEU A 71 -8.26 20.70 7.58
CA LEU A 71 -8.17 19.28 7.24
C LEU A 71 -7.72 19.06 5.79
N ALA A 72 -6.89 19.96 5.23
CA ALA A 72 -6.50 19.97 3.82
C ALA A 72 -6.06 18.60 3.26
N ASP A 73 -5.44 17.75 4.10
CA ASP A 73 -4.95 16.43 3.71
C ASP A 73 -5.92 15.27 3.92
N LEU A 74 -7.00 15.45 4.70
CA LEU A 74 -8.01 14.42 4.93
C LEU A 74 -9.14 14.57 3.91
N ASP A 75 -9.36 13.53 3.11
CA ASP A 75 -10.36 13.53 2.04
C ASP A 75 -11.34 12.34 2.13
N ILE A 76 -11.19 11.52 3.17
CA ILE A 76 -12.06 10.40 3.49
C ILE A 76 -12.51 10.52 4.94
N GLN A 77 -13.81 10.35 5.18
CA GLN A 77 -14.38 10.11 6.50
C GLN A 77 -14.80 8.64 6.60
N ILE A 78 -14.36 7.97 7.66
CA ILE A 78 -14.79 6.61 7.98
C ILE A 78 -15.73 6.70 9.17
N VAL A 79 -16.96 6.25 8.98
CA VAL A 79 -18.00 6.20 10.01
C VAL A 79 -18.08 4.76 10.50
N LEU A 80 -17.67 4.54 11.75
CA LEU A 80 -17.86 3.28 12.44
C LEU A 80 -19.25 3.26 13.06
N THR A 81 -19.95 2.14 12.95
CA THR A 81 -21.27 1.96 13.56
C THR A 81 -21.33 0.59 14.20
N LYS A 82 -21.54 0.55 15.51
CA LYS A 82 -21.87 -0.69 16.23
C LYS A 82 -23.38 -0.89 16.17
N ARG A 83 -23.83 -2.09 15.77
CA ARG A 83 -25.25 -2.44 15.75
C ARG A 83 -25.72 -2.61 17.21
N GLY A 84 -26.74 -1.85 17.60
CA GLY A 84 -27.30 -1.84 18.95
C GLY A 84 -28.42 -0.80 19.08
N HIS A 85 -29.12 -0.81 20.20
CA HIS A 85 -30.15 0.18 20.54
C HIS A 85 -29.76 0.89 21.85
N PRO A 86 -29.34 2.17 21.82
CA PRO A 86 -29.17 3.03 20.64
C PRO A 86 -27.90 2.70 19.82
N PRO A 87 -27.86 3.04 18.52
CA PRO A 87 -26.67 2.84 17.70
C PRO A 87 -25.57 3.81 18.13
N VAL A 88 -24.37 3.28 18.32
CA VAL A 88 -23.18 4.07 18.67
C VAL A 88 -22.35 4.28 17.42
N THR A 89 -21.98 5.53 17.14
CA THR A 89 -21.16 5.88 15.98
C THR A 89 -19.89 6.61 16.38
N ALA A 90 -18.77 6.29 15.74
CA ALA A 90 -17.56 7.10 15.75
C ALA A 90 -17.17 7.53 14.35
N ARG A 91 -16.40 8.61 14.26
CA ARG A 91 -15.88 9.14 13.00
C ARG A 91 -14.38 9.25 13.08
N MET A 92 -13.69 8.84 12.03
CA MET A 92 -12.26 9.08 11.85
C MET A 92 -12.02 9.68 10.45
N GLY A 93 -11.08 10.62 10.38
CA GLY A 93 -10.62 11.19 9.13
C GLY A 93 -9.42 10.43 8.58
N ASN A 94 -9.31 10.35 7.26
CA ASN A 94 -8.23 9.65 6.60
C ASN A 94 -7.83 10.34 5.28
N SER A 95 -6.57 10.17 4.88
CA SER A 95 -6.03 10.66 3.61
C SER A 95 -5.88 9.51 2.62
N SER A 96 -6.76 9.45 1.62
CA SER A 96 -6.65 8.50 0.51
C SER A 96 -5.32 8.66 -0.23
N ARG A 97 -4.79 9.89 -0.29
CA ARG A 97 -3.49 10.20 -0.89
C ARG A 97 -2.35 9.47 -0.21
N LEU A 98 -2.17 9.71 1.09
CA LEU A 98 -1.02 9.19 1.82
C LEU A 98 -1.13 7.68 2.03
N ILE A 99 -2.33 7.20 2.33
CA ILE A 99 -2.53 5.80 2.69
C ILE A 99 -2.62 4.90 1.46
N GLY A 100 -3.32 5.33 0.42
CA GLY A 100 -3.59 4.50 -0.75
C GLY A 100 -2.79 4.89 -1.98
N TYR A 101 -2.85 6.16 -2.38
CA TYR A 101 -2.30 6.61 -3.66
C TYR A 101 -0.76 6.56 -3.71
N MET A 102 -0.09 7.06 -2.68
CA MET A 102 1.38 7.12 -2.61
C MET A 102 2.04 5.74 -2.78
N PRO A 103 1.69 4.69 -2.02
CA PRO A 103 2.32 3.39 -2.20
C PRO A 103 2.05 2.78 -3.59
N MET A 104 0.88 3.04 -4.20
CA MET A 104 0.61 2.60 -5.57
C MET A 104 1.44 3.33 -6.60
N VAL A 105 1.59 4.65 -6.49
CA VAL A 105 2.44 5.44 -7.40
C VAL A 105 3.90 5.03 -7.26
N SER A 106 4.39 4.80 -6.04
CA SER A 106 5.74 4.27 -5.81
C SER A 106 5.94 2.93 -6.51
N LEU A 107 5.01 1.99 -6.37
CA LEU A 107 5.08 0.70 -7.05
C LEU A 107 5.07 0.85 -8.58
N ILE A 108 4.12 1.62 -9.13
CA ILE A 108 4.00 1.83 -10.57
C ILE A 108 5.30 2.42 -11.13
N ALA A 109 5.88 3.42 -10.45
CA ALA A 109 7.14 4.03 -10.84
C ALA A 109 8.31 3.03 -10.79
N LEU A 110 8.43 2.21 -9.74
CA LEU A 110 9.46 1.17 -9.63
C LEU A 110 9.36 0.16 -10.77
N VAL A 111 8.15 -0.35 -11.05
CA VAL A 111 7.93 -1.34 -12.11
C VAL A 111 8.20 -0.75 -13.49
N LEU A 112 7.79 0.49 -13.76
CA LEU A 112 8.02 1.15 -15.04
C LEU A 112 9.48 1.55 -15.27
N ALA A 113 10.22 1.89 -14.20
CA ALA A 113 11.64 2.16 -14.27
C ALA A 113 12.48 0.90 -14.53
N THR A 114 11.96 -0.28 -14.17
CA THR A 114 12.65 -1.57 -14.35
C THR A 114 12.68 -1.98 -15.82
N PRO A 115 13.84 -2.33 -16.41
CA PRO A 115 13.95 -2.75 -17.81
C PRO A 115 13.42 -4.17 -18.03
N LEU A 116 12.11 -4.36 -17.90
CA LEU A 116 11.41 -5.63 -18.13
C LEU A 116 10.71 -5.65 -19.49
N ALA A 117 10.68 -6.83 -20.11
CA ALA A 117 9.83 -7.09 -21.28
C ALA A 117 8.34 -6.77 -20.96
N TRP A 118 7.62 -6.21 -21.94
CA TRP A 118 6.28 -5.65 -21.72
C TRP A 118 5.25 -6.65 -21.18
N LYS A 119 5.35 -7.93 -21.56
CA LYS A 119 4.50 -9.01 -21.02
C LYS A 119 4.73 -9.22 -19.51
N ARG A 120 5.99 -9.24 -19.07
CA ARG A 120 6.36 -9.37 -17.66
C ARG A 120 5.97 -8.12 -16.87
N ARG A 121 6.20 -6.94 -17.44
CA ARG A 121 5.85 -5.66 -16.84
C ARG A 121 4.37 -5.56 -16.51
N ARG A 122 3.49 -5.90 -17.45
CA ARG A 122 2.02 -5.89 -17.23
C ARG A 122 1.61 -6.84 -16.10
N ARG A 123 2.15 -8.06 -16.05
CA ARG A 123 1.89 -9.01 -14.96
C ARG A 123 2.39 -8.50 -13.60
N ALA A 124 3.61 -7.94 -13.56
CA ALA A 124 4.19 -7.36 -12.35
C ALA A 124 3.35 -6.17 -11.85
N LEU A 125 2.87 -5.30 -12.74
CA LEU A 125 1.96 -4.21 -12.39
C LEU A 125 0.65 -4.74 -11.80
N LEU A 126 -0.02 -5.68 -12.47
CA LEU A 126 -1.29 -6.23 -11.99
C LEU A 126 -1.17 -6.90 -10.62
N LEU A 127 -0.18 -7.79 -10.45
CA LEU A 127 0.05 -8.48 -9.19
C LEU A 127 0.51 -7.53 -8.09
N GLY A 128 1.40 -6.59 -8.43
CA GLY A 128 1.88 -5.61 -7.47
C GLY A 128 0.76 -4.69 -6.99
N LEU A 129 -0.09 -4.20 -7.90
CA LEU A 129 -1.24 -3.36 -7.54
C LEU A 129 -2.20 -4.11 -6.63
N LEU A 130 -2.51 -5.38 -6.94
CA LEU A 130 -3.33 -6.24 -6.07
C LEU A 130 -2.72 -6.37 -4.66
N LEU A 131 -1.41 -6.64 -4.57
CA LEU A 131 -0.70 -6.76 -3.29
C LEU A 131 -0.66 -5.45 -2.50
N VAL A 132 -0.43 -4.32 -3.18
CA VAL A 132 -0.47 -2.99 -2.54
C VAL A 132 -1.89 -2.68 -2.05
N THR A 133 -2.92 -2.95 -2.85
CA THR A 133 -4.31 -2.76 -2.41
C THR A 133 -4.66 -3.63 -1.22
N ALA A 134 -4.25 -4.90 -1.21
CA ALA A 134 -4.42 -5.80 -0.07
C ALA A 134 -3.69 -5.28 1.17
N PHE A 135 -2.46 -4.79 1.02
CA PHE A 135 -1.70 -4.16 2.10
C PHE A 135 -2.39 -2.91 2.66
N VAL A 136 -2.90 -2.04 1.78
CA VAL A 136 -3.65 -0.84 2.18
C VAL A 136 -4.91 -1.23 2.96
N GLY A 137 -5.65 -2.25 2.50
CA GLY A 137 -6.79 -2.82 3.22
C GLY A 137 -6.40 -3.34 4.60
N ALA A 138 -5.35 -4.16 4.69
CA ALA A 138 -4.84 -4.67 5.97
C ALA A 138 -4.40 -3.55 6.93
N ARG A 139 -3.73 -2.52 6.39
CA ARG A 139 -3.33 -1.33 7.15
C ARG A 139 -4.52 -0.57 7.73
N MET A 140 -5.65 -0.52 7.00
CA MET A 140 -6.90 0.11 7.45
C MET A 140 -7.70 -0.76 8.42
N ALA A 141 -7.59 -2.08 8.32
CA ALA A 141 -8.23 -2.98 9.26
C ALA A 141 -7.75 -2.75 10.70
N ILE A 142 -6.46 -2.47 10.91
CA ILE A 142 -5.86 -2.29 12.24
C ILE A 142 -6.54 -1.15 13.05
N PRO A 143 -6.56 0.12 12.60
CA PRO A 143 -7.18 1.20 13.37
C PRO A 143 -8.69 1.00 13.53
N ILE A 144 -9.37 0.45 12.52
CA ILE A 144 -10.81 0.14 12.60
C ILE A 144 -11.07 -0.90 13.71
N GLN A 145 -10.30 -1.99 13.73
CA GLN A 145 -10.42 -3.03 14.75
C GLN A 145 -10.04 -2.50 16.14
N ARG A 146 -9.03 -1.64 16.23
CA ARG A 146 -8.64 -1.00 17.48
C ARG A 146 -9.78 -0.16 18.05
N ASP A 147 -10.42 0.65 17.22
CA ASP A 147 -11.51 1.51 17.67
C ASP A 147 -12.77 0.72 18.03
N PHE A 148 -13.02 -0.44 17.40
CA PHE A 148 -14.04 -1.40 17.86
C PHE A 148 -13.66 -2.18 19.12
N SER A 149 -12.39 -2.17 19.55
CA SER A 149 -11.91 -2.88 20.74
C SER A 149 -11.73 -1.99 21.97
N ARG A 150 -11.74 -0.66 21.80
CA ARG A 150 -11.64 0.30 22.91
C ARG A 150 -12.83 0.12 23.86
N ALA A 151 -12.58 0.27 25.16
CA ALA A 151 -13.54 0.07 26.24
C ALA A 151 -14.70 1.09 26.27
N ASP A 152 -14.82 1.91 25.24
CA ASP A 152 -15.93 2.84 25.07
C ASP A 152 -17.18 2.11 24.57
N ALA A 153 -18.25 2.85 24.30
CA ALA A 153 -19.54 2.34 23.82
C ALA A 153 -19.46 1.53 22.50
N LEU A 154 -18.30 1.51 21.83
CA LEU A 154 -18.02 0.73 20.63
C LEU A 154 -17.39 -0.65 20.86
N GLN A 155 -17.17 -1.09 22.11
CA GLN A 155 -16.51 -2.37 22.36
C GLN A 155 -17.33 -3.55 21.81
N ILE A 156 -16.81 -4.21 20.77
CA ILE A 156 -17.39 -5.43 20.16
C ILE A 156 -16.59 -6.66 20.61
N HIS A 157 -15.27 -6.53 20.75
CA HIS A 157 -14.38 -7.63 21.07
C HIS A 157 -13.41 -7.30 22.21
N HIS A 158 -13.11 -8.31 23.02
CA HIS A 158 -12.05 -8.27 24.04
C HIS A 158 -10.83 -9.04 23.53
N PRO A 159 -9.90 -8.40 22.80
CA PRO A 159 -8.69 -9.08 22.36
C PRO A 159 -7.85 -9.53 23.57
N GLY A 160 -7.41 -10.79 23.55
CA GLY A 160 -6.47 -11.32 24.53
C GLY A 160 -5.16 -10.51 24.60
N ALA A 161 -4.39 -10.66 25.68
CA ALA A 161 -3.17 -9.89 25.92
C ALA A 161 -2.16 -10.00 24.75
N PHE A 162 -2.01 -11.21 24.19
CA PHE A 162 -1.15 -11.46 23.05
C PHE A 162 -1.61 -10.71 21.79
N ALA A 163 -2.91 -10.70 21.47
CA ALA A 163 -3.45 -10.00 20.31
C ALA A 163 -3.26 -8.48 20.43
N ARG A 164 -3.44 -7.91 21.64
CA ARG A 164 -3.15 -6.50 21.91
C ARG A 164 -1.68 -6.16 21.68
N TRP A 165 -0.77 -6.97 22.22
CA TRP A 165 0.66 -6.80 22.01
C TRP A 165 1.05 -6.84 20.52
N LEU A 166 0.47 -7.79 19.76
CA LEU A 166 0.73 -7.90 18.32
C LEU A 166 0.20 -6.69 17.53
N LEU A 167 -0.99 -6.21 17.87
CA LEU A 167 -1.59 -5.02 17.26
C LEU A 167 -0.74 -3.78 17.54
N ASP A 168 -0.24 -3.62 18.77
CA ASP A 168 0.61 -2.48 19.15
C ASP A 168 1.94 -2.46 18.41
N ILE A 169 2.60 -3.61 18.26
CA ILE A 169 3.85 -3.70 17.49
C ILE A 169 3.58 -3.38 16.02
N THR A 170 2.51 -3.95 15.45
CA THR A 170 2.16 -3.74 14.05
C THR A 170 1.80 -2.27 13.80
N GLU A 171 1.07 -1.62 14.70
CA GLU A 171 0.77 -0.20 14.62
C GLU A 171 2.05 0.65 14.68
N ARG A 172 2.97 0.36 15.61
CA ARG A 172 4.23 1.13 15.69
C ARG A 172 5.10 0.95 14.46
N ALA A 173 5.27 -0.27 13.99
CA ALA A 173 6.12 -0.58 12.85
C ALA A 173 5.55 -0.08 11.53
N PHE A 174 4.24 -0.26 11.31
CA PHE A 174 3.62 0.02 10.02
C PHE A 174 2.83 1.33 9.97
N LEU A 175 2.08 1.69 11.02
CA LEU A 175 1.21 2.87 10.97
C LEU A 175 1.97 4.16 11.29
N LYS A 176 2.87 4.14 12.29
CA LYS A 176 3.54 5.35 12.77
C LYS A 176 4.79 5.74 12.00
N ALA A 177 5.41 4.82 11.25
CA ALA A 177 6.59 5.13 10.45
C ALA A 177 6.18 5.62 9.05
N PRO A 178 6.41 6.90 8.69
CA PRO A 178 6.12 7.39 7.33
C PRO A 178 6.91 6.63 6.25
N ALA A 179 8.07 6.08 6.61
CA ALA A 179 8.89 5.25 5.73
C ALA A 179 8.16 4.00 5.22
N SER A 180 7.19 3.48 5.99
CA SER A 180 6.42 2.28 5.60
C SER A 180 5.71 2.45 4.26
N PHE A 181 5.32 3.67 3.88
CA PHE A 181 4.69 3.97 2.59
C PHE A 181 5.60 3.69 1.40
N PHE A 182 6.92 3.73 1.58
CA PHE A 182 7.91 3.48 0.52
C PHE A 182 8.55 2.11 0.61
N VAL A 183 8.81 1.65 1.84
CA VAL A 183 9.47 0.36 2.09
C VAL A 183 8.61 -0.80 1.59
N VAL A 184 7.30 -0.80 1.84
CA VAL A 184 6.43 -1.89 1.43
C VAL A 184 6.32 -2.02 -0.10
N PRO A 185 6.07 -0.95 -0.88
CA PRO A 185 6.15 -1.01 -2.33
C PRO A 185 7.47 -1.54 -2.88
N ILE A 186 8.61 -1.26 -2.24
CA ILE A 186 9.91 -1.80 -2.65
C ILE A 186 9.94 -3.32 -2.47
N PHE A 187 9.51 -3.85 -1.33
CA PHE A 187 9.44 -5.30 -1.12
C PHE A 187 8.47 -5.98 -2.08
N ILE A 188 7.29 -5.38 -2.29
CA ILE A 188 6.32 -5.89 -3.27
C ILE A 188 6.92 -5.88 -4.67
N TRP A 189 7.58 -4.78 -5.06
CA TRP A 189 8.26 -4.65 -6.35
C TRP A 189 9.32 -5.75 -6.51
N ILE A 190 10.18 -5.98 -5.53
CA ILE A 190 11.20 -7.04 -5.58
C ILE A 190 10.52 -8.40 -5.79
N LEU A 191 9.49 -8.69 -5.00
CA LEU A 191 8.76 -9.96 -5.06
C LEU A 191 8.10 -10.21 -6.43
N VAL A 192 7.49 -9.20 -7.04
CA VAL A 192 6.77 -9.37 -8.32
C VAL A 192 7.68 -9.27 -9.55
N THR A 193 8.83 -8.63 -9.44
CA THR A 193 9.76 -8.45 -10.58
C THR A 193 10.83 -9.54 -10.67
N PHE A 194 11.40 -9.97 -9.53
CA PHE A 194 12.46 -10.99 -9.47
C PHE A 194 11.86 -12.37 -9.13
N ARG A 195 11.40 -13.10 -10.15
CA ARG A 195 10.98 -14.51 -9.97
C ARG A 195 12.16 -15.45 -10.20
N ARG A 196 12.30 -16.47 -9.35
CA ARG A 196 13.37 -17.50 -9.40
C ARG A 196 13.50 -18.22 -10.76
N GLN A 197 12.45 -18.22 -11.58
CA GLN A 197 12.45 -18.88 -12.89
C GLN A 197 13.43 -18.25 -13.90
N ASP A 198 13.91 -17.03 -13.66
CA ASP A 198 14.87 -16.38 -14.55
C ASP A 198 16.28 -16.98 -14.47
N GLY A 199 16.64 -17.65 -13.37
CA GLY A 199 17.98 -18.22 -13.19
C GLY A 199 18.16 -19.64 -13.74
N LEU A 200 17.08 -20.37 -14.00
CA LEU A 200 17.15 -21.80 -14.34
C LEU A 200 17.29 -22.08 -15.85
N LEU A 201 16.96 -21.12 -16.73
CA LEU A 201 17.03 -21.33 -18.18
C LEU A 201 18.42 -21.05 -18.76
N ASP A 202 19.25 -20.25 -18.08
CA ASP A 202 20.59 -19.88 -18.57
C ASP A 202 21.59 -21.05 -18.51
N GLY A 203 21.42 -21.97 -17.55
CA GLY A 203 22.31 -23.14 -17.40
C GLY A 203 22.10 -24.26 -18.43
N SER A 204 21.02 -24.22 -19.22
CA SER A 204 20.67 -25.31 -20.14
C SER A 204 21.15 -25.11 -21.59
N GLN A 205 21.63 -23.92 -21.95
CA GLN A 205 22.13 -23.66 -23.30
C GLN A 205 23.61 -24.05 -23.50
N ASP A 206 24.41 -24.15 -22.44
CA ASP A 206 25.84 -24.47 -22.58
C ASP A 206 26.13 -25.95 -22.86
N SER A 207 25.25 -26.89 -22.46
CA SER A 207 25.52 -28.34 -22.63
C SER A 207 25.19 -28.92 -24.02
N ARG A 208 24.73 -28.14 -25.00
CA ARG A 208 24.44 -28.64 -26.37
C ARG A 208 25.51 -28.31 -27.41
N LYS A 209 26.64 -27.71 -27.02
CA LYS A 209 27.73 -27.35 -27.93
C LYS A 209 28.99 -28.20 -27.78
N SER A 210 28.95 -29.29 -27.01
CA SER A 210 29.98 -30.34 -27.01
C SER A 210 29.48 -31.58 -27.72
#